data_AF-E9AFJ8-F1
#
_entry.id   AF-E9AFJ8-F1
#
_cell.length_a   1.000
_cell.length_b   1.000
_cell.length_c   1.000
_cell.angle_alpha   90.00
_cell.angle_beta   90.00
_cell.angle_gamma   90.00
#
_symmetry.space_group_name_H-M   'P 1'
#
loop_
_entity.id
_entity.type
_entity.pdbx_description
1 polymer ?
#
loop_
_entity_poly.entity_id
_entity_poly.type
_entity_poly.pdbx_seq_one_letter_code
_entity_poly.pdbx_strand_id
1 'polypeptide(L)'
;MALPLAARQHFLEHGYAIVPNVLSSSVVERIRSAALASTTARFRSFAHLPNVHSLLKSTPKCTDPLQDGLMSHLQKRRYILRYYRDMRRHKRRLRRAAKAFLNGRDVSELGREDMLRLSEMVCAEAQKVWSRGCTSTVKTDLQMLTAINQYRANAWMTNAQLEAVLRDNEEFVKPLSQLAEVVGGVARPVIFGDVPLLREAYGNPVGYHCLAPTIGTRTNARVSKGGGEATAVSMVLFTYTPTPLCLPPFVLRNSQHAVRRQYLHSVHAERLWRPFAPMEADIRDQLRRFQFDASVVGQPLLAAMAGPSSTPAAPVIGPGTVMVVDPHLMMAFGGNMTPQSEVLYRINVVAENARPHLMAPSWIRGWRTMPEEVHFASPVVFPPLYVE
;
A
#
# COMPACT_ATOMS: atom_id res chain seq x y z
N MET A 1 26.38 -12.43 9.75
CA MET A 1 25.19 -11.79 9.13
C MET A 1 25.51 -10.36 8.73
N ALA A 2 26.14 -10.13 7.56
CA ALA A 2 26.51 -8.79 7.05
C ALA A 2 25.57 -8.28 5.93
N LEU A 3 24.55 -9.08 5.58
CA LEU A 3 23.59 -8.83 4.48
C LEU A 3 22.72 -7.56 4.63
N PRO A 4 22.29 -7.12 5.83
CA PRO A 4 21.34 -6.01 5.93
C PRO A 4 21.91 -4.65 5.50
N LEU A 5 23.20 -4.39 5.75
CA LEU A 5 23.84 -3.10 5.43
C LEU A 5 24.10 -2.94 3.94
N ALA A 6 24.58 -3.99 3.26
CA ALA A 6 24.77 -3.95 1.81
C ALA A 6 23.43 -3.81 1.07
N ALA A 7 22.39 -4.53 1.52
CA ALA A 7 21.04 -4.37 0.98
C ALA A 7 20.49 -2.96 1.22
N ARG A 8 20.71 -2.36 2.40
CA ARG A 8 20.33 -0.98 2.69
C ARG A 8 21.06 0.02 1.79
N GLN A 9 22.36 -0.14 1.59
CA GLN A 9 23.12 0.73 0.70
C GLN A 9 22.61 0.66 -0.74
N HIS A 10 22.43 -0.56 -1.27
CA HIS A 10 21.86 -0.77 -2.60
C HIS A 10 20.46 -0.16 -2.73
N PHE A 11 19.62 -0.30 -1.70
CA PHE A 11 18.29 0.34 -1.65
C PHE A 11 18.37 1.87 -1.71
N LEU A 12 19.27 2.48 -0.95
CA LEU A 12 19.43 3.94 -0.94
C LEU A 12 19.97 4.48 -2.26
N GLU A 13 20.86 3.74 -2.93
CA GLU A 13 21.46 4.12 -4.21
C GLU A 13 20.50 3.90 -5.39
N HIS A 14 19.80 2.76 -5.43
CA HIS A 14 19.03 2.33 -6.61
C HIS A 14 17.51 2.39 -6.43
N GLY A 15 17.02 2.62 -5.20
CA GLY A 15 15.60 2.59 -4.88
C GLY A 15 15.02 1.18 -4.75
N TYR A 16 15.84 0.13 -4.78
CA TYR A 16 15.41 -1.24 -4.51
C TYR A 16 16.57 -2.09 -3.96
N ALA A 17 16.25 -3.19 -3.29
CA ALA A 17 17.22 -4.21 -2.90
C ALA A 17 16.59 -5.61 -2.99
N ILE A 18 17.35 -6.59 -3.48
CA ILE A 18 16.90 -7.97 -3.64
C ILE A 18 17.61 -8.82 -2.60
N VAL A 19 16.82 -9.49 -1.76
CA VAL A 19 17.33 -10.36 -0.70
C VAL A 19 16.83 -11.78 -0.95
N PRO A 20 17.70 -12.73 -1.31
CA PRO A 20 17.33 -14.12 -1.56
C PRO A 20 17.08 -14.88 -0.25
N ASN A 21 16.32 -15.99 -0.34
CA ASN A 21 16.10 -16.94 0.76
C ASN A 21 15.56 -16.33 2.06
N VAL A 22 14.64 -15.36 1.94
CA VAL A 22 14.03 -14.68 3.10
C VAL A 22 12.87 -15.49 3.67
N LEU A 23 12.06 -16.10 2.80
CA LEU A 23 10.91 -16.91 3.19
C LEU A 23 11.18 -18.39 2.89
N SER A 24 10.70 -19.27 3.76
CA SER A 24 10.80 -20.72 3.56
C SER A 24 9.87 -21.20 2.44
N SER A 25 10.20 -22.32 1.80
CA SER A 25 9.36 -22.91 0.75
C SER A 25 7.93 -23.18 1.23
N SER A 26 7.76 -23.60 2.49
CA SER A 26 6.45 -23.82 3.12
C SER A 26 5.60 -22.53 3.12
N VAL A 27 6.17 -21.41 3.57
CA VAL A 27 5.48 -20.10 3.55
C VAL A 27 5.14 -19.69 2.13
N VAL A 28 6.09 -19.86 1.21
CA VAL A 28 5.93 -19.47 -0.20
C VAL A 28 4.77 -20.24 -0.85
N GLU A 29 4.65 -21.55 -0.62
CA GLU A 29 3.55 -22.38 -1.12
C GLU A 29 2.20 -21.99 -0.50
N ARG A 30 2.17 -21.71 0.81
CA ARG A 30 0.97 -21.20 1.49
C ARG A 30 0.52 -19.87 0.88
N ILE A 31 1.44 -18.94 0.65
CA ILE A 31 1.14 -17.63 0.01
C ILE A 31 0.64 -17.86 -1.41
N ARG A 32 1.35 -18.65 -2.23
CA ARG A 32 1.01 -18.88 -3.64
C ARG A 32 -0.38 -19.47 -3.78
N SER A 33 -0.66 -20.57 -3.08
CA SER A 33 -1.95 -21.27 -3.16
C SER A 33 -3.10 -20.41 -2.67
N ALA A 34 -2.92 -19.71 -1.54
CA ALA A 34 -3.96 -18.86 -0.98
C ALA A 34 -4.20 -17.57 -1.78
N ALA A 35 -3.16 -16.97 -2.37
CA ALA A 35 -3.28 -15.82 -3.26
C ALA A 35 -3.97 -16.17 -4.59
N LEU A 36 -3.67 -17.34 -5.15
CA LEU A 36 -4.40 -17.89 -6.30
C LEU A 36 -5.88 -18.07 -5.95
N ALA A 37 -6.19 -18.78 -4.85
CA ALA A 37 -7.55 -19.03 -4.40
C ALA A 37 -8.34 -17.74 -4.10
N SER A 38 -7.72 -16.74 -3.45
CA SER A 38 -8.36 -15.45 -3.16
C SER A 38 -8.67 -14.66 -4.44
N THR A 39 -7.80 -14.77 -5.44
CA THR A 39 -7.98 -14.05 -6.71
C THR A 39 -9.05 -14.72 -7.57
N THR A 40 -9.04 -16.04 -7.68
CA THR A 40 -10.06 -16.81 -8.42
C THR A 40 -11.44 -16.69 -7.78
N ALA A 41 -11.55 -16.71 -6.45
CA ALA A 41 -12.81 -16.48 -5.74
C ALA A 41 -13.42 -15.10 -6.05
N ARG A 42 -12.57 -14.11 -6.36
CA ARG A 42 -12.97 -12.74 -6.70
C ARG A 42 -12.98 -12.46 -8.19
N PHE A 43 -13.02 -13.48 -9.07
CA PHE A 43 -12.86 -13.34 -10.52
C PHE A 43 -13.65 -12.18 -11.15
N ARG A 44 -14.89 -11.92 -10.68
CA ARG A 44 -15.72 -10.79 -11.17
C ARG A 44 -15.03 -9.43 -11.03
N SER A 45 -14.30 -9.24 -9.94
CA SER A 45 -13.51 -8.02 -9.69
C SER A 45 -12.31 -7.91 -10.65
N PHE A 46 -11.84 -9.03 -11.19
CA PHE A 46 -10.70 -9.13 -12.11
C PHE A 46 -11.11 -9.27 -13.59
N ALA A 47 -12.40 -9.48 -13.89
CA ALA A 47 -12.91 -9.76 -15.24
C ALA A 47 -12.66 -8.63 -16.27
N HIS A 48 -12.44 -7.40 -15.80
CA HIS A 48 -12.18 -6.24 -16.66
C HIS A 48 -10.67 -5.95 -16.85
N LEU A 49 -9.80 -6.91 -16.58
CA LEU A 49 -8.37 -6.75 -16.86
C LEU A 49 -8.10 -6.68 -18.37
N PRO A 50 -7.23 -5.78 -18.83
CA PRO A 50 -6.87 -5.73 -20.23
C PRO A 50 -6.12 -7.01 -20.61
N ASN A 51 -6.56 -7.70 -21.67
CA ASN A 51 -5.82 -8.75 -22.36
C ASN A 51 -5.02 -8.20 -23.55
N VAL A 52 -4.06 -8.97 -24.07
CA VAL A 52 -3.17 -8.55 -25.18
C VAL A 52 -4.00 -8.01 -26.34
N HIS A 53 -5.11 -8.69 -26.64
CA HIS A 53 -6.04 -8.30 -27.68
C HIS A 53 -6.74 -6.96 -27.40
N SER A 54 -7.09 -6.65 -26.15
CA SER A 54 -7.66 -5.35 -25.73
C SER A 54 -6.61 -4.22 -25.67
N LEU A 55 -5.35 -4.54 -25.37
CA LEU A 55 -4.23 -3.59 -25.41
C LEU A 55 -3.89 -3.22 -26.87
N LEU A 56 -3.98 -4.16 -27.79
CA LEU A 56 -3.70 -3.97 -29.21
C LEU A 56 -4.85 -3.31 -29.99
N LYS A 57 -6.11 -3.55 -29.61
CA LYS A 57 -7.30 -3.04 -30.32
C LYS A 57 -7.90 -1.75 -29.75
N SER A 58 -7.17 -0.99 -28.92
CA SER A 58 -7.76 0.06 -28.07
C SER A 58 -8.47 1.19 -28.83
N THR A 59 -9.75 1.01 -29.17
CA THR A 59 -10.75 2.07 -29.04
C THR A 59 -11.14 2.13 -27.57
N PRO A 60 -11.10 3.32 -26.93
CA PRO A 60 -11.46 3.45 -25.53
C PRO A 60 -12.92 3.02 -25.35
N LYS A 61 -13.17 1.93 -24.62
CA LYS A 61 -14.52 1.60 -24.15
C LYS A 61 -14.94 2.70 -23.18
N CYS A 62 -15.78 3.61 -23.65
CA CYS A 62 -16.48 4.57 -22.83
C CYS A 62 -17.60 3.83 -22.07
N THR A 63 -17.24 3.13 -20.99
CA THR A 63 -18.21 2.85 -19.93
C THR A 63 -18.49 4.17 -19.24
N ASP A 64 -19.75 4.62 -19.21
CA ASP A 64 -20.14 5.93 -18.69
C ASP A 64 -19.69 6.08 -17.22
N PRO A 65 -18.57 6.77 -16.94
CA PRO A 65 -17.95 6.84 -15.60
C PRO A 65 -18.80 7.63 -14.61
N LEU A 66 -19.85 8.30 -15.11
CA LEU A 66 -20.68 9.22 -14.36
C LEU A 66 -21.58 8.50 -13.37
N GLN A 67 -22.14 7.33 -13.69
CA GLN A 67 -23.18 6.72 -12.84
C GLN A 67 -22.60 6.05 -11.57
N ASP A 68 -21.56 5.22 -11.72
CA ASP A 68 -20.89 4.59 -10.57
C ASP A 68 -20.12 5.62 -9.72
N GLY A 69 -19.50 6.60 -10.39
CA GLY A 69 -18.88 7.74 -9.73
C GLY A 69 -19.90 8.55 -8.91
N LEU A 70 -21.05 8.88 -9.50
CA LEU A 70 -22.12 9.64 -8.85
C LEU A 70 -22.70 8.88 -7.66
N MET A 71 -22.95 7.58 -7.77
CA MET A 71 -23.47 6.78 -6.65
C MET A 71 -22.46 6.69 -5.50
N SER A 72 -21.18 6.46 -5.80
CA SER A 72 -20.11 6.53 -4.80
C SER A 72 -20.02 7.92 -4.15
N HIS A 73 -20.12 8.99 -4.95
CA HIS A 73 -20.12 10.37 -4.46
C HIS A 73 -21.33 10.70 -3.58
N LEU A 74 -22.53 10.22 -3.93
CA LEU A 74 -23.75 10.42 -3.14
C LEU A 74 -23.71 9.66 -1.82
N GLN A 75 -23.24 8.41 -1.82
CA GLN A 75 -23.03 7.64 -0.60
C GLN A 75 -22.00 8.31 0.30
N LYS A 76 -20.87 8.77 -0.27
CA LYS A 76 -19.84 9.54 0.46
C LYS A 76 -20.40 10.84 1.03
N ARG A 77 -21.18 11.60 0.26
CA ARG A 77 -21.82 12.84 0.73
C ARG A 77 -22.78 12.58 1.89
N ARG A 78 -23.62 11.54 1.81
CA ARG A 78 -24.53 11.16 2.89
C ARG A 78 -23.78 10.78 4.17
N TYR A 79 -22.69 10.04 4.03
CA TYR A 79 -21.82 9.67 5.15
C TYR A 79 -21.18 10.91 5.79
N ILE A 80 -20.54 11.78 5.01
CA ILE A 80 -19.91 13.02 5.49
C ILE A 80 -20.91 13.89 6.25
N LEU A 81 -22.14 14.02 5.74
CA LEU A 81 -23.20 14.78 6.43
C LEU A 81 -23.58 14.15 7.77
N ARG A 82 -23.64 12.82 7.87
CA ARG A 82 -23.88 12.12 9.14
C ARG A 82 -22.70 12.34 10.10
N TYR A 83 -21.47 12.18 9.63
CA TYR A 83 -20.26 12.43 10.41
C TYR A 83 -20.23 13.85 10.99
N TYR A 84 -20.46 14.89 10.19
CA TYR A 84 -20.50 16.27 10.69
C TYR A 84 -21.62 16.51 11.71
N ARG A 85 -22.78 15.86 11.55
CA ARG A 85 -23.86 15.94 12.55
C ARG A 85 -23.44 15.31 13.87
N ASP A 86 -22.79 14.15 13.82
CA ASP A 86 -22.33 13.45 15.01
C ASP A 86 -21.15 14.17 15.67
N MET A 87 -20.22 14.74 14.89
CA MET A 87 -19.16 15.62 15.40
C MET A 87 -19.70 16.88 16.08
N ARG A 88 -20.73 17.52 15.50
CA ARG A 88 -21.41 18.66 16.15
C ARG A 88 -22.06 18.24 17.47
N ARG A 89 -22.71 17.08 17.50
CA ARG A 89 -23.29 16.51 18.74
C ARG A 89 -22.20 16.20 19.77
N HIS A 90 -21.08 15.64 19.34
CA HIS A 90 -19.94 15.32 20.20
C HIS A 90 -19.29 16.59 20.78
N LYS A 91 -19.02 17.60 19.95
CA LYS A 91 -18.51 18.90 20.42
C LYS A 91 -19.45 19.55 21.44
N ARG A 92 -20.78 19.40 21.27
CA ARG A 92 -21.76 19.85 22.27
C ARG A 92 -21.68 19.03 23.57
N ARG A 93 -21.46 17.72 23.51
CA ARG A 93 -21.26 16.87 24.70
C ARG A 93 -19.98 17.24 25.46
N LEU A 94 -18.85 17.37 24.77
CA LEU A 94 -17.60 17.83 25.39
C LEU A 94 -17.75 19.20 26.04
N ARG A 95 -18.41 20.16 25.36
CA ARG A 95 -18.72 21.47 25.94
C ARG A 95 -19.61 21.38 27.17
N ARG A 96 -20.58 20.45 27.22
CA ARG A 96 -21.43 20.23 28.40
C ARG A 96 -20.62 19.65 29.56
N ALA A 97 -19.77 18.66 29.29
CA ALA A 97 -18.89 18.08 30.31
C ALA A 97 -17.93 19.15 30.88
N ALA A 98 -17.27 19.91 30.02
CA ALA A 98 -16.41 21.03 30.44
C ALA A 98 -17.21 22.09 31.22
N LYS A 99 -18.40 22.48 30.75
CA LYS A 99 -19.26 23.45 31.46
C LYS A 99 -19.72 22.93 32.83
N ALA A 100 -20.02 21.64 32.94
CA ALA A 100 -20.40 21.01 34.20
C ALA A 100 -19.25 21.00 35.21
N PHE A 101 -18.01 20.79 34.75
CA PHE A 101 -16.82 20.87 35.61
C PHE A 101 -16.48 22.31 36.04
N LEU A 102 -16.63 23.27 35.11
CA LEU A 102 -16.40 24.69 35.39
C LEU A 102 -17.41 25.24 36.39
N ASN A 103 -18.66 24.76 36.40
CA ASN A 103 -19.72 25.19 37.32
C ASN A 103 -19.91 26.73 37.38
N GLY A 104 -19.65 27.42 36.26
CA GLY A 104 -19.76 28.87 36.15
C GLY A 104 -18.46 29.64 36.40
N ARG A 105 -17.37 28.97 36.82
CA ARG A 105 -16.02 29.56 36.91
C ARG A 105 -15.45 29.84 35.53
N ASP A 106 -14.63 30.88 35.41
CA ASP A 106 -13.89 31.15 34.19
C ASP A 106 -12.66 30.23 34.10
N VAL A 107 -12.24 29.91 32.87
CA VAL A 107 -11.07 29.03 32.63
C VAL A 107 -9.79 29.67 33.17
N SER A 108 -9.75 31.00 33.24
CA SER A 108 -8.66 31.79 33.80
C SER A 108 -8.50 31.65 35.32
N GLU A 109 -9.53 31.15 36.02
CA GLU A 109 -9.56 30.98 37.49
C GLU A 109 -9.13 29.57 37.93
N LEU A 110 -8.81 28.68 36.99
CA LEU A 110 -8.43 27.30 37.29
C LEU A 110 -6.96 27.18 37.69
N GLY A 111 -6.71 26.54 38.82
CA GLY A 111 -5.37 26.12 39.24
C GLY A 111 -4.80 24.99 38.36
N ARG A 112 -3.50 24.72 38.50
CA ARG A 112 -2.79 23.69 37.71
C ARG A 112 -3.39 22.28 37.84
N GLU A 113 -3.82 21.90 39.04
CA GLU A 113 -4.44 20.60 39.31
C GLU A 113 -5.86 20.48 38.71
N ASP A 114 -6.63 21.58 38.77
CA ASP A 114 -7.96 21.64 38.16
C ASP A 114 -7.89 21.59 36.63
N MET A 115 -6.86 22.19 36.03
CA MET A 115 -6.59 22.06 34.59
C MET A 115 -6.22 20.63 34.20
N LEU A 116 -5.40 19.94 35.01
CA LEU A 116 -5.06 18.54 34.77
C LEU A 116 -6.33 17.66 34.82
N ARG A 117 -7.15 17.80 35.86
CA ARG A 117 -8.42 17.06 36.02
C ARG A 117 -9.41 17.34 34.90
N LEU A 118 -9.52 18.60 34.45
CA LEU A 118 -10.35 18.95 33.30
C LEU A 118 -9.82 18.27 32.04
N SER A 119 -8.50 18.23 31.83
CA SER A 119 -7.89 17.57 30.68
C SER A 119 -8.15 16.07 30.70
N GLU A 120 -7.99 15.40 31.83
CA GLU A 120 -8.23 13.97 32.01
C GLU A 120 -9.71 13.62 31.76
N MET A 121 -10.63 14.43 32.30
CA MET A 121 -12.07 14.23 32.10
C MET A 121 -12.49 14.46 30.64
N VAL A 122 -11.97 15.50 29.98
CA VAL A 122 -12.23 15.76 28.55
C VAL A 122 -11.62 14.66 27.69
N CYS A 123 -10.43 14.16 28.03
CA CYS A 123 -9.80 13.03 27.36
C CYS A 123 -10.63 11.74 27.54
N ALA A 124 -11.12 11.44 28.75
CA ALA A 124 -11.97 10.29 29.00
C ALA A 124 -13.31 10.36 28.23
N GLU A 125 -13.94 11.54 28.17
CA GLU A 125 -15.16 11.75 27.37
C GLU A 125 -14.90 11.71 25.86
N ALA A 126 -13.75 12.19 25.40
CA ALA A 126 -13.33 12.05 24.01
C ALA A 126 -13.11 10.57 23.66
N GLN A 127 -12.45 9.82 24.55
CA GLN A 127 -12.22 8.38 24.40
C GLN A 127 -13.52 7.56 24.40
N LYS A 128 -14.60 7.96 25.07
CA LYS A 128 -15.89 7.23 25.01
C LYS A 128 -16.50 7.14 23.61
N VAL A 129 -16.16 8.08 22.72
CA VAL A 129 -16.62 8.08 21.33
C VAL A 129 -15.52 7.60 20.37
N TRP A 130 -14.25 7.87 20.69
CA TRP A 130 -13.08 7.45 19.91
C TRP A 130 -12.49 6.08 20.27
N SER A 131 -12.96 5.39 21.32
CA SER A 131 -12.52 4.05 21.72
C SER A 131 -12.83 2.97 20.68
N ARG A 132 -13.60 3.31 19.64
CA ARG A 132 -13.60 2.53 18.41
C ARG A 132 -12.39 2.92 17.59
N GLY A 133 -11.24 2.38 17.96
CA GLY A 133 -10.19 2.11 16.98
C GLY A 133 -10.80 1.37 15.77
N CYS A 134 -10.06 1.25 14.66
CA CYS A 134 -10.62 0.64 13.45
C CYS A 134 -10.94 -0.86 13.67
N THR A 135 -12.12 -1.18 14.22
CA THR A 135 -12.60 -2.55 14.49
C THR A 135 -13.40 -3.12 13.32
N SER A 136 -13.43 -2.40 12.20
CA SER A 136 -14.06 -2.87 10.98
C SER A 136 -13.32 -4.07 10.44
N THR A 137 -14.07 -5.10 10.12
CA THR A 137 -13.61 -6.27 9.36
C THR A 137 -14.45 -6.37 8.10
N VAL A 138 -14.04 -7.18 7.13
CA VAL A 138 -14.86 -7.46 5.94
C VAL A 138 -16.24 -8.06 6.28
N LYS A 139 -16.40 -8.64 7.47
CA LYS A 139 -17.67 -9.20 7.95
C LYS A 139 -18.60 -8.12 8.53
N THR A 140 -18.03 -7.08 9.14
CA THR A 140 -18.80 -6.03 9.84
C THR A 140 -18.95 -4.75 9.03
N ASP A 141 -18.12 -4.55 8.00
CA ASP A 141 -18.08 -3.33 7.19
C ASP A 141 -18.11 -3.65 5.68
N LEU A 142 -19.29 -3.55 5.08
CA LEU A 142 -19.47 -3.78 3.64
C LEU A 142 -18.70 -2.76 2.77
N GLN A 143 -18.48 -1.55 3.29
CA GLN A 143 -17.71 -0.52 2.57
C GLN A 143 -16.24 -0.92 2.48
N MET A 144 -15.69 -1.56 3.53
CA MET A 144 -14.36 -2.15 3.49
C MET A 144 -14.27 -3.20 2.38
N LEU A 145 -15.19 -4.18 2.36
CA LEU A 145 -15.19 -5.23 1.33
C LEU A 145 -15.32 -4.64 -0.09
N THR A 146 -16.15 -3.63 -0.27
CA THR A 146 -16.31 -2.93 -1.56
C THR A 146 -15.00 -2.26 -1.99
N ALA A 147 -14.32 -1.57 -1.08
CA ALA A 147 -13.03 -0.96 -1.35
C ALA A 147 -11.95 -2.01 -1.67
N ILE A 148 -11.91 -3.11 -0.91
CA ILE A 148 -10.99 -4.23 -1.13
C ILE A 148 -11.17 -4.82 -2.53
N ASN A 149 -12.41 -5.02 -2.97
CA ASN A 149 -12.71 -5.52 -4.31
C ASN A 149 -12.39 -4.50 -5.40
N GLN A 150 -12.79 -3.24 -5.20
CA GLN A 150 -12.53 -2.16 -6.15
C GLN A 150 -11.03 -1.96 -6.40
N TYR A 151 -10.22 -1.97 -5.34
CA TYR A 151 -8.78 -1.76 -5.41
C TYR A 151 -7.98 -3.06 -5.49
N ARG A 152 -8.67 -4.21 -5.53
CA ARG A 152 -8.11 -5.59 -5.52
C ARG A 152 -6.94 -5.75 -4.55
N ALA A 153 -7.07 -5.16 -3.38
CA ALA A 153 -6.09 -5.21 -2.30
C ALA A 153 -6.59 -6.14 -1.19
N ASN A 154 -5.83 -6.26 -0.09
CA ASN A 154 -6.20 -6.92 1.15
C ASN A 154 -6.80 -8.32 0.94
N ALA A 155 -6.14 -9.13 0.11
CA ALA A 155 -6.55 -10.51 -0.15
C ALA A 155 -6.57 -11.32 1.14
N TRP A 156 -5.64 -11.03 2.06
CA TRP A 156 -5.61 -11.64 3.39
C TRP A 156 -6.91 -11.51 4.18
N MET A 157 -7.63 -10.38 4.05
CA MET A 157 -8.90 -10.18 4.77
C MET A 157 -10.04 -11.08 4.24
N THR A 158 -9.86 -11.70 3.08
CA THR A 158 -10.87 -12.55 2.42
C THR A 158 -10.46 -14.02 2.37
N ASN A 159 -9.26 -14.36 2.84
CA ASN A 159 -8.72 -15.71 2.80
C ASN A 159 -8.01 -16.03 4.13
N ALA A 160 -8.55 -16.98 4.89
CA ALA A 160 -8.06 -17.33 6.23
C ALA A 160 -6.61 -17.87 6.21
N GLN A 161 -6.17 -18.51 5.13
CA GLN A 161 -4.80 -19.02 5.02
C GLN A 161 -3.80 -17.88 4.82
N LEU A 162 -4.13 -16.87 4.00
CA LEU A 162 -3.31 -15.65 3.90
C LEU A 162 -3.31 -14.87 5.21
N GLU A 163 -4.46 -14.75 5.89
CA GLU A 163 -4.51 -14.13 7.22
C GLU A 163 -3.58 -14.84 8.21
N ALA A 164 -3.62 -16.17 8.25
CA ALA A 164 -2.75 -16.96 9.13
C ALA A 164 -1.27 -16.76 8.81
N VAL A 165 -0.89 -16.68 7.53
CA VAL A 165 0.50 -16.40 7.12
C VAL A 165 0.93 -14.99 7.55
N LEU A 166 0.10 -13.97 7.32
CA LEU A 166 0.46 -12.58 7.66
C LEU A 166 0.59 -12.34 9.18
N ARG A 167 0.00 -13.23 9.98
CA ARG A 167 0.08 -13.22 11.44
C ARG A 167 1.12 -14.21 11.99
N ASP A 168 1.85 -14.91 11.13
CA ASP A 168 2.89 -15.87 11.52
C ASP A 168 4.14 -15.11 11.98
N ASN A 169 4.31 -15.03 13.31
CA ASN A 169 5.36 -14.22 13.92
C ASN A 169 6.78 -14.67 13.53
N GLU A 170 6.99 -15.98 13.36
CA GLU A 170 8.33 -16.53 13.14
C GLU A 170 8.66 -16.64 11.65
N GLU A 171 7.78 -17.24 10.84
CA GLU A 171 8.12 -17.54 9.45
C GLU A 171 7.84 -16.38 8.47
N PHE A 172 7.05 -15.38 8.88
CA PHE A 172 6.66 -14.26 8.03
C PHE A 172 6.99 -12.89 8.64
N VAL A 173 6.49 -12.58 9.83
CA VAL A 173 6.62 -11.24 10.43
C VAL A 173 8.07 -10.90 10.73
N LYS A 174 8.79 -11.76 11.47
CA LYS A 174 10.18 -11.54 11.87
C LYS A 174 11.14 -11.29 10.69
N PRO A 175 11.20 -12.15 9.65
CA PRO A 175 12.11 -11.90 8.53
C PRO A 175 11.74 -10.63 7.73
N LEU A 176 10.46 -10.35 7.53
CA LEU A 176 10.02 -9.18 6.77
C LEU A 176 10.12 -7.88 7.58
N SER A 177 9.93 -7.93 8.90
CA SER A 177 10.17 -6.83 9.83
C SER A 177 11.60 -6.30 9.69
N GLN A 178 12.57 -7.21 9.76
CA GLN A 178 13.99 -6.86 9.63
C GLN A 178 14.29 -6.18 8.29
N LEU A 179 13.66 -6.62 7.20
CA LEU A 179 13.81 -5.95 5.90
C LEU A 179 13.14 -4.58 5.86
N ALA A 180 11.94 -4.43 6.44
CA ALA A 180 11.24 -3.14 6.47
C ALA A 180 12.03 -2.10 7.27
N GLU A 181 12.51 -2.48 8.44
CA GLU A 181 13.23 -1.60 9.36
C GLU A 181 14.66 -1.33 8.86
N VAL A 182 15.43 -2.36 8.56
CA VAL A 182 16.86 -2.20 8.27
C VAL A 182 17.10 -1.76 6.82
N VAL A 183 16.39 -2.36 5.85
CA VAL A 183 16.57 -2.05 4.43
C VAL A 183 15.66 -0.92 3.99
N GLY A 184 14.38 -0.95 4.37
CA GLY A 184 13.41 0.10 4.04
C GLY A 184 13.61 1.37 4.87
N GLY A 185 14.06 1.24 6.13
CA GLY A 185 14.13 2.35 7.07
C GLY A 185 12.76 2.77 7.60
N VAL A 186 11.79 1.85 7.68
CA VAL A 186 10.43 2.11 8.18
C VAL A 186 10.37 1.68 9.65
N ALA A 187 10.26 2.62 10.59
CA ALA A 187 10.12 2.28 11.99
C ALA A 187 8.72 1.77 12.34
N ARG A 188 8.66 0.80 13.25
CA ARG A 188 7.43 0.12 13.69
C ARG A 188 6.52 -0.19 12.49
N PRO A 189 7.02 -1.01 11.55
CA PRO A 189 6.34 -1.24 10.29
C PRO A 189 5.01 -1.98 10.50
N VAL A 190 3.98 -1.58 9.77
CA VAL A 190 2.69 -2.28 9.70
C VAL A 190 2.32 -2.54 8.24
N ILE A 191 1.58 -3.62 8.00
CA ILE A 191 1.11 -3.98 6.67
C ILE A 191 -0.05 -3.04 6.30
N PHE A 192 0.20 -2.11 5.37
CA PHE A 192 -0.83 -1.25 4.80
C PHE A 192 -1.83 -2.03 3.94
N GLY A 193 -1.35 -3.09 3.28
CA GLY A 193 -2.18 -4.02 2.54
C GLY A 193 -1.37 -4.91 1.62
N ASP A 194 -1.91 -6.09 1.32
CA ASP A 194 -1.36 -7.01 0.33
C ASP A 194 -2.09 -6.89 -1.01
N VAL A 195 -1.40 -7.20 -2.11
CA VAL A 195 -1.94 -7.18 -3.46
C VAL A 195 -1.39 -8.39 -4.21
N PRO A 196 -2.22 -9.43 -4.46
CA PRO A 196 -1.87 -10.51 -5.37
C PRO A 196 -2.04 -10.03 -6.81
N LEU A 197 -0.95 -10.04 -7.57
CA LEU A 197 -0.94 -9.75 -8.99
C LEU A 197 -0.89 -11.08 -9.74
N LEU A 198 -2.07 -11.65 -9.97
CA LEU A 198 -2.23 -12.89 -10.75
C LEU A 198 -1.93 -12.65 -12.22
N ARG A 199 -1.22 -13.59 -12.81
CA ARG A 199 -0.95 -13.70 -14.24
C ARG A 199 -1.29 -15.11 -14.69
N GLU A 200 -2.40 -15.20 -15.39
CA GLU A 200 -2.83 -16.44 -16.05
C GLU A 200 -1.74 -16.94 -17.02
N ALA A 201 -1.86 -18.20 -17.42
CA ALA A 201 -1.05 -18.75 -18.49
C ALA A 201 -1.18 -17.89 -19.76
N TYR A 202 -0.05 -17.58 -20.41
CA TYR A 202 0.00 -16.65 -21.56
C TYR A 202 -0.55 -15.25 -21.23
N GLY A 203 -0.44 -14.82 -19.97
CA GLY A 203 -0.93 -13.56 -19.44
C GLY A 203 -0.06 -12.35 -19.74
N ASN A 204 -0.67 -11.16 -19.69
CA ASN A 204 -0.03 -9.88 -20.03
C ASN A 204 1.11 -9.48 -19.09
N PRO A 205 2.01 -8.58 -19.52
CA PRO A 205 2.94 -7.91 -18.62
C PRO A 205 2.24 -7.06 -17.54
N VAL A 206 2.98 -6.75 -16.48
CA VAL A 206 2.69 -5.64 -15.55
C VAL A 206 3.47 -4.44 -16.04
N GLY A 207 2.77 -3.38 -16.39
CA GLY A 207 3.41 -2.17 -16.89
C GLY A 207 4.29 -1.42 -15.90
N TYR A 208 5.15 -0.51 -16.38
CA TYR A 208 5.90 0.40 -15.51
C TYR A 208 4.93 1.24 -14.68
N HIS A 209 5.08 1.13 -13.36
CA HIS A 209 4.30 1.87 -12.40
C HIS A 209 5.12 2.16 -11.15
N CYS A 210 4.75 3.24 -10.45
CA CYS A 210 5.22 3.52 -9.10
C CYS A 210 4.13 3.17 -8.09
N LEU A 211 4.54 2.84 -6.87
CA LEU A 211 3.65 2.38 -5.81
C LEU A 211 3.22 3.50 -4.87
N ALA A 212 3.93 4.63 -4.84
CA ALA A 212 3.63 5.78 -4.00
C ALA A 212 2.14 6.18 -4.00
N PRO A 213 1.42 6.24 -5.15
CA PRO A 213 0.00 6.58 -5.15
C PRO A 213 -0.92 5.46 -4.64
N THR A 214 -0.45 4.21 -4.61
CA THR A 214 -1.21 3.06 -4.08
C THR A 214 -1.13 2.97 -2.55
N ILE A 215 -0.11 3.61 -1.96
CA ILE A 215 0.10 3.62 -0.52
C ILE A 215 -0.61 4.84 0.04
N GLY A 216 -1.61 4.62 0.90
CA GLY A 216 -2.49 5.65 1.43
C GLY A 216 -1.84 6.58 2.46
N THR A 217 -0.59 6.99 2.26
CA THR A 217 0.15 7.96 3.09
C THR A 217 0.98 8.89 2.20
N ARG A 218 1.48 9.99 2.77
CA ARG A 218 2.39 10.89 2.06
C ARG A 218 3.81 10.32 2.08
N THR A 219 4.16 9.55 1.05
CA THR A 219 5.48 8.97 0.86
C THR A 219 6.59 9.99 0.53
N ASN A 220 6.20 11.23 0.22
CA ASN A 220 7.07 12.39 -0.07
C ASN A 220 7.20 13.38 1.09
N ALA A 221 6.58 13.12 2.25
CA ALA A 221 6.65 14.05 3.36
C ALA A 221 8.12 14.30 3.70
N ARG A 222 8.57 15.56 3.57
CA ARG A 222 9.94 15.93 3.87
C ARG A 222 10.26 15.43 5.27
N VAL A 223 11.21 14.48 5.32
CA VAL A 223 12.22 14.40 6.36
C VAL A 223 12.84 15.78 6.48
N SER A 224 12.14 16.67 7.18
CA SER A 224 12.50 18.06 7.28
C SER A 224 13.29 18.16 8.57
N LYS A 225 14.62 18.23 8.41
CA LYS A 225 15.67 18.41 9.43
C LYS A 225 16.31 17.11 9.95
N GLY A 226 17.17 16.51 9.14
CA GLY A 226 18.03 15.39 9.51
C GLY A 226 17.44 14.06 9.08
N GLY A 227 18.20 13.27 8.30
CA GLY A 227 17.78 12.02 7.67
C GLY A 227 16.88 11.17 8.55
N GLY A 228 15.64 10.99 8.11
CA GLY A 228 14.54 10.42 8.85
C GLY A 228 14.00 9.22 8.10
N GLU A 229 13.43 8.33 8.88
CA GLU A 229 12.83 7.07 8.49
C GLU A 229 11.92 7.23 7.27
N ALA A 230 11.97 6.26 6.36
CA ALA A 230 11.01 6.18 5.27
C ALA A 230 9.63 5.93 5.88
N THR A 231 8.63 6.70 5.47
CA THR A 231 7.26 6.50 5.98
C THR A 231 6.58 5.26 5.39
N ALA A 232 7.13 4.73 4.29
CA ALA A 232 6.59 3.58 3.58
C ALA A 232 7.64 2.89 2.71
N VAL A 233 7.46 1.59 2.52
CA VAL A 233 8.20 0.75 1.57
C VAL A 233 7.25 -0.28 0.99
N SER A 234 7.55 -0.79 -0.20
CA SER A 234 6.83 -1.94 -0.75
C SER A 234 7.76 -3.14 -0.83
N MET A 235 7.22 -4.32 -0.60
CA MET A 235 7.96 -5.57 -0.75
C MET A 235 7.25 -6.45 -1.76
N VAL A 236 8.04 -6.97 -2.69
CA VAL A 236 7.59 -7.93 -3.70
C VAL A 236 8.14 -9.29 -3.29
N LEU A 237 7.24 -10.22 -3.00
CA LEU A 237 7.53 -11.58 -2.56
C LEU A 237 7.42 -12.49 -3.78
N PHE A 238 8.55 -13.06 -4.20
CA PHE A 238 8.58 -13.97 -5.35
C PHE A 238 8.12 -15.37 -4.91
N THR A 239 6.99 -15.83 -5.46
CA THR A 239 6.48 -17.20 -5.25
C THR A 239 6.79 -18.14 -6.42
N TYR A 240 7.65 -17.70 -7.33
CA TYR A 240 8.05 -18.36 -8.56
C TYR A 240 9.49 -17.99 -8.90
N THR A 241 10.09 -18.71 -9.84
CA THR A 241 11.41 -18.37 -10.40
C THR A 241 11.20 -17.55 -11.67
N PRO A 242 11.56 -16.26 -11.68
CA PRO A 242 11.41 -15.46 -12.89
C PRO A 242 12.38 -15.94 -13.97
N THR A 243 11.89 -16.01 -15.21
CA THR A 243 12.66 -16.34 -16.40
C THR A 243 12.35 -15.34 -17.50
N PRO A 244 13.10 -15.29 -18.62
CA PRO A 244 12.72 -14.44 -19.75
C PRO A 244 11.29 -14.66 -20.27
N LEU A 245 10.71 -15.84 -20.02
CA LEU A 245 9.35 -16.21 -20.40
C LEU A 245 8.34 -16.15 -19.25
N CYS A 246 8.80 -16.02 -17.99
CA CYS A 246 7.96 -16.05 -16.81
C CYS A 246 8.19 -14.79 -15.97
N LEU A 247 7.35 -13.77 -16.22
CA LEU A 247 7.27 -12.53 -15.43
C LEU A 247 8.64 -11.91 -15.06
N PRO A 248 9.54 -11.70 -16.04
CA PRO A 248 10.85 -11.12 -15.75
C PRO A 248 10.70 -9.71 -15.14
N PRO A 249 11.36 -9.42 -14.00
CA PRO A 249 11.26 -8.10 -13.37
C PRO A 249 12.16 -7.05 -14.03
N PHE A 250 11.65 -5.83 -14.11
CA PHE A 250 12.34 -4.66 -14.66
C PHE A 250 12.17 -3.45 -13.76
N VAL A 251 13.15 -2.55 -13.79
CA VAL A 251 13.11 -1.25 -13.12
C VAL A 251 13.52 -0.14 -14.08
N LEU A 252 13.04 1.08 -13.85
CA LEU A 252 13.65 2.28 -14.41
C LEU A 252 14.61 2.83 -13.37
N ARG A 253 15.91 2.60 -13.55
CA ARG A 253 16.95 3.07 -12.65
C ARG A 253 16.89 4.59 -12.53
N ASN A 254 17.11 5.14 -11.33
CA ASN A 254 17.06 6.56 -10.99
C ASN A 254 15.66 7.22 -11.06
N SER A 255 14.62 6.49 -11.47
CA SER A 255 13.26 7.05 -11.56
C SER A 255 12.70 7.50 -10.21
N GLN A 256 13.12 6.89 -9.09
CA GLN A 256 12.66 7.21 -7.74
C GLN A 256 12.88 8.69 -7.38
N HIS A 257 14.00 9.28 -7.82
CA HIS A 257 14.30 10.68 -7.54
C HIS A 257 13.41 11.63 -8.37
N ALA A 258 13.21 11.31 -9.65
CA ALA A 258 12.35 12.09 -10.54
C ALA A 258 10.89 12.06 -10.08
N VAL A 259 10.38 10.86 -9.75
CA VAL A 259 9.00 10.67 -9.26
C VAL A 259 8.81 11.36 -7.91
N ARG A 260 9.74 11.19 -6.96
CA ARG A 260 9.67 11.83 -5.63
C ARG A 260 9.58 13.36 -5.73
N ARG A 261 10.34 13.99 -6.64
CA ARG A 261 10.31 15.45 -6.84
C ARG A 261 8.99 15.95 -7.43
N GLN A 262 8.36 15.15 -8.29
CA GLN A 262 7.16 15.56 -9.02
C GLN A 262 5.84 15.18 -8.33
N TYR A 263 5.81 14.02 -7.66
CA TYR A 263 4.60 13.51 -7.03
C TYR A 263 4.15 14.42 -5.88
N LEU A 264 2.84 14.70 -5.85
CA LEU A 264 2.18 15.67 -4.96
C LEU A 264 2.59 17.15 -5.15
N HIS A 265 3.48 17.45 -6.09
CA HIS A 265 3.89 18.82 -6.43
C HIS A 265 3.32 19.20 -7.81
N SER A 266 3.86 18.62 -8.88
CA SER A 266 3.38 18.80 -10.26
C SER A 266 2.42 17.68 -10.69
N VAL A 267 2.58 16.49 -10.14
CA VAL A 267 1.73 15.33 -10.43
C VAL A 267 0.80 15.06 -9.24
N HIS A 268 -0.44 15.52 -9.35
CA HIS A 268 -1.46 15.33 -8.33
C HIS A 268 -1.93 13.87 -8.26
N ALA A 269 -2.11 13.36 -7.05
CA ALA A 269 -2.51 11.98 -6.80
C ALA A 269 -3.88 11.63 -7.41
N GLU A 270 -4.83 12.56 -7.39
CA GLU A 270 -6.17 12.38 -7.96
C GLU A 270 -6.12 12.08 -9.46
N ARG A 271 -5.19 12.69 -10.18
CA ARG A 271 -5.06 12.49 -11.61
C ARG A 271 -4.63 11.04 -11.88
N LEU A 272 -3.84 10.42 -11.01
CA LEU A 272 -3.31 9.05 -11.17
C LEU A 272 -4.37 7.96 -10.97
N TRP A 273 -5.58 8.33 -10.53
CA TRP A 273 -6.71 7.42 -10.43
C TRP A 273 -7.22 7.00 -11.83
N ARG A 274 -7.50 5.70 -12.01
CA ARG A 274 -8.10 5.14 -13.23
C ARG A 274 -9.19 4.12 -12.89
N PRO A 275 -10.19 3.95 -13.77
CA PRO A 275 -11.32 3.03 -13.56
C PRO A 275 -10.90 1.55 -13.49
N PHE A 276 -9.72 1.20 -14.03
CA PHE A 276 -9.12 -0.12 -13.84
C PHE A 276 -8.19 -0.08 -12.62
N ALA A 277 -8.74 -0.35 -11.43
CA ALA A 277 -7.94 -0.52 -10.23
C ALA A 277 -7.70 -2.03 -9.94
N PRO A 278 -6.49 -2.40 -9.48
CA PRO A 278 -5.38 -1.53 -9.16
C PRO A 278 -4.38 -1.49 -10.32
N MET A 279 -4.26 -0.31 -10.93
CA MET A 279 -2.99 0.36 -11.22
C MET A 279 -1.95 -0.34 -12.11
N GLU A 280 -2.32 -1.41 -12.80
CA GLU A 280 -1.74 -1.80 -14.09
C GLU A 280 -2.27 -0.83 -15.15
N ALA A 281 -1.83 0.43 -15.05
CA ALA A 281 -2.13 1.39 -16.10
C ALA A 281 -1.58 0.86 -17.43
N ASP A 282 -2.19 1.29 -18.54
CA ASP A 282 -1.45 1.36 -19.80
C ASP A 282 -0.10 2.02 -19.48
N ILE A 283 0.99 1.28 -19.69
CA ILE A 283 2.39 1.66 -19.44
C ILE A 283 2.64 3.12 -19.87
N ARG A 284 2.04 3.49 -20.99
CA ARG A 284 2.16 4.80 -21.62
C ARG A 284 1.71 5.92 -20.68
N ASP A 285 0.70 5.69 -19.86
CA ASP A 285 0.01 6.79 -19.19
C ASP A 285 0.53 7.13 -17.79
N GLN A 286 1.19 6.22 -17.07
CA GLN A 286 2.00 6.64 -15.91
C GLN A 286 3.30 7.30 -16.39
N LEU A 287 3.96 6.73 -17.40
CA LEU A 287 5.18 7.31 -17.95
C LEU A 287 4.96 8.70 -18.56
N ARG A 288 3.81 8.98 -19.18
CA ARG A 288 3.46 10.32 -19.71
C ARG A 288 3.24 11.38 -18.64
N ARG A 289 2.93 10.99 -17.40
CA ARG A 289 2.59 11.94 -16.34
C ARG A 289 3.80 12.46 -15.59
N PHE A 290 4.87 11.67 -15.59
CA PHE A 290 6.14 12.05 -15.01
C PHE A 290 7.10 12.43 -16.13
N GLN A 291 7.86 13.50 -15.91
CA GLN A 291 8.93 13.88 -16.81
C GLN A 291 10.20 13.14 -16.38
N PHE A 292 10.83 12.44 -17.32
CA PHE A 292 12.08 11.72 -17.11
C PHE A 292 13.16 12.30 -18.03
N ASP A 293 14.36 12.44 -17.51
CA ASP A 293 15.54 12.85 -18.28
C ASP A 293 16.35 11.62 -18.73
N ALA A 294 17.47 11.87 -19.41
CA ALA A 294 18.35 10.82 -19.91
C ALA A 294 19.03 9.98 -18.80
N SER A 295 18.96 10.40 -17.53
CA SER A 295 19.52 9.61 -16.41
C SER A 295 18.67 8.41 -16.04
N VAL A 296 17.42 8.36 -16.50
CA VAL A 296 16.47 7.29 -16.22
C VAL A 296 16.54 6.23 -17.30
N VAL A 297 17.07 5.06 -16.93
CA VAL A 297 17.35 3.98 -17.87
C VAL A 297 16.59 2.71 -17.45
N GLY A 298 15.93 2.07 -18.40
CA GLY A 298 15.28 0.77 -18.18
C GLY A 298 16.32 -0.33 -18.04
N GLN A 299 16.22 -1.10 -16.96
CA GLN A 299 17.16 -2.17 -16.63
C GLN A 299 16.40 -3.47 -16.29
N PRO A 300 16.71 -4.60 -16.94
CA PRO A 300 16.25 -5.90 -16.50
C PRO A 300 16.98 -6.33 -15.23
N LEU A 301 16.28 -7.00 -14.33
CA LEU A 301 16.87 -7.51 -13.09
C LEU A 301 17.37 -8.96 -13.22
N LEU A 302 17.13 -9.61 -14.36
CA LEU A 302 17.65 -10.94 -14.67
C LEU A 302 18.96 -10.87 -15.45
N ALA A 303 19.99 -11.61 -14.99
CA ALA A 303 21.27 -11.73 -15.67
C ALA A 303 21.12 -12.20 -17.13
N ALA A 304 20.26 -13.18 -17.38
CA ALA A 304 20.00 -13.74 -18.71
C ALA A 304 19.41 -12.72 -19.72
N MET A 305 18.93 -11.58 -19.24
CA MET A 305 18.39 -10.50 -20.06
C MET A 305 19.27 -9.24 -20.04
N ALA A 306 20.35 -9.24 -19.26
CA ALA A 306 21.24 -8.11 -19.13
C ALA A 306 22.21 -8.07 -20.32
N GLY A 307 22.37 -6.89 -20.93
CA GLY A 307 23.27 -6.70 -22.07
C GLY A 307 24.76 -6.82 -21.70
N PRO A 308 25.66 -6.85 -22.69
CA PRO A 308 27.11 -7.03 -22.51
C PRO A 308 27.80 -5.93 -21.69
N SER A 309 27.11 -4.82 -21.40
CA SER A 309 27.59 -3.70 -20.56
C SER A 309 27.16 -3.78 -19.09
N SER A 310 26.61 -4.91 -18.63
CA SER A 310 26.19 -5.10 -17.24
C SER A 310 27.30 -5.75 -16.37
N THR A 311 27.69 -5.08 -15.29
CA THR A 311 28.63 -5.57 -14.25
C THR A 311 27.90 -5.72 -12.91
N PRO A 312 28.44 -6.49 -11.95
CA PRO A 312 28.57 -7.95 -11.89
C PRO A 312 27.30 -8.63 -11.30
N ALA A 313 27.16 -9.95 -11.52
CA ALA A 313 26.24 -10.90 -10.89
C ALA A 313 24.84 -10.35 -10.49
N ALA A 314 23.91 -10.27 -11.45
CA ALA A 314 22.52 -10.00 -11.09
C ALA A 314 22.06 -11.05 -10.05
N PRO A 315 21.44 -10.61 -8.95
CA PRO A 315 21.08 -11.50 -7.85
C PRO A 315 20.13 -12.59 -8.35
N VAL A 316 20.35 -13.83 -7.90
CA VAL A 316 19.48 -14.95 -8.24
C VAL A 316 18.12 -14.71 -7.59
N ILE A 317 17.09 -14.48 -8.41
CA ILE A 317 15.71 -14.31 -7.96
C ILE A 317 15.01 -15.67 -8.07
N GLY A 318 14.47 -16.14 -6.96
CA GLY A 318 13.69 -17.38 -6.91
C GLY A 318 12.59 -17.34 -5.85
N PRO A 319 11.85 -18.45 -5.67
CA PRO A 319 10.84 -18.59 -4.63
C PRO A 319 11.43 -18.25 -3.25
N GLY A 320 10.74 -17.39 -2.50
CA GLY A 320 11.19 -16.93 -1.19
C GLY A 320 12.18 -15.76 -1.21
N THR A 321 12.54 -15.27 -2.39
CA THR A 321 13.25 -13.99 -2.55
C THR A 321 12.29 -12.82 -2.30
N VAL A 322 12.79 -11.78 -1.63
CA VAL A 322 12.06 -10.54 -1.40
C VAL A 322 12.79 -9.38 -2.03
N MET A 323 12.09 -8.60 -2.86
CA MET A 323 12.57 -7.32 -3.37
C MET A 323 11.93 -6.19 -2.58
N VAL A 324 12.73 -5.45 -1.84
CA VAL A 324 12.34 -4.24 -1.11
C VAL A 324 12.44 -3.06 -2.09
N VAL A 325 11.38 -2.26 -2.22
CA VAL A 325 11.21 -1.25 -3.27
C VAL A 325 10.79 0.09 -2.68
N ASP A 326 11.52 1.15 -3.04
CA ASP A 326 11.11 2.53 -2.80
C ASP A 326 9.80 2.78 -3.54
N PRO A 327 8.74 3.25 -2.88
CA PRO A 327 7.44 3.46 -3.53
C PRO A 327 7.49 4.36 -4.77
N HIS A 328 8.52 5.19 -4.92
CA HIS A 328 8.66 6.09 -6.08
C HIS A 328 9.39 5.46 -7.26
N LEU A 329 10.06 4.32 -7.06
CA LEU A 329 10.72 3.60 -8.15
C LEU A 329 9.66 3.07 -9.13
N MET A 330 9.89 3.29 -10.42
CA MET A 330 9.11 2.67 -11.49
C MET A 330 9.60 1.23 -11.70
N MET A 331 8.70 0.26 -11.50
CA MET A 331 8.96 -1.16 -11.72
C MET A 331 7.92 -1.76 -12.67
N ALA A 332 8.31 -2.82 -13.38
CA ALA A 332 7.48 -3.56 -14.32
C ALA A 332 7.80 -5.05 -14.24
N PHE A 333 6.90 -5.87 -14.77
CA PHE A 333 7.10 -7.32 -14.94
C PHE A 333 6.71 -7.69 -16.36
N GLY A 334 7.50 -8.54 -17.01
CA GLY A 334 7.16 -9.07 -18.33
C GLY A 334 5.90 -9.93 -18.30
N GLY A 335 5.49 -10.44 -19.46
CA GLY A 335 4.34 -11.35 -19.55
C GLY A 335 4.64 -12.72 -18.94
N ASN A 336 3.59 -13.49 -18.70
CA ASN A 336 3.69 -14.90 -18.37
C ASN A 336 3.45 -15.71 -19.63
N MET A 337 4.50 -16.16 -20.33
CA MET A 337 4.41 -16.97 -21.54
C MET A 337 4.45 -18.47 -21.24
N THR A 338 4.24 -18.86 -19.98
CA THR A 338 4.21 -20.26 -19.54
C THR A 338 2.77 -20.79 -19.51
N PRO A 339 2.58 -22.13 -19.50
CA PRO A 339 1.25 -22.73 -19.38
C PRO A 339 0.68 -22.69 -17.96
N GLN A 340 1.41 -22.18 -16.98
CA GLN A 340 0.99 -22.14 -15.58
C GLN A 340 0.55 -20.74 -15.18
N SER A 341 -0.43 -20.63 -14.29
CA SER A 341 -0.77 -19.34 -13.68
C SER A 341 0.21 -19.02 -12.55
N GLU A 342 0.71 -17.79 -12.54
CA GLU A 342 1.68 -17.30 -11.59
C GLU A 342 1.16 -16.10 -10.82
N VAL A 343 1.60 -15.94 -9.57
CA VAL A 343 1.22 -14.80 -8.73
C VAL A 343 2.46 -14.07 -8.31
N LEU A 344 2.44 -12.76 -8.50
CA LEU A 344 3.36 -11.86 -7.82
C LEU A 344 2.67 -11.32 -6.57
N TYR A 345 3.16 -11.67 -5.40
CA TYR A 345 2.56 -11.24 -4.14
C TYR A 345 3.28 -10.00 -3.62
N ARG A 346 2.56 -8.88 -3.53
CA ARG A 346 3.11 -7.61 -3.06
C ARG A 346 2.51 -7.24 -1.73
N ILE A 347 3.32 -6.78 -0.79
CA ILE A 347 2.86 -6.09 0.42
C ILE A 347 3.34 -4.64 0.42
N ASN A 348 2.46 -3.74 0.84
CA ASN A 348 2.81 -2.36 1.10
C ASN A 348 2.94 -2.19 2.61
N VAL A 349 4.02 -1.58 3.05
CA VAL A 349 4.37 -1.41 4.47
C VAL A 349 4.47 0.08 4.75
N VAL A 350 3.92 0.51 5.88
CA VAL A 350 3.97 1.91 6.35
C VAL A 350 4.40 1.94 7.81
N ALA A 351 4.94 3.07 8.26
CA ALA A 351 5.16 3.27 9.68
C ALA A 351 3.81 3.35 10.42
N GLU A 352 3.72 2.74 11.61
CA GLU A 352 2.51 2.74 12.44
C GLU A 352 1.96 4.15 12.71
N ASN A 353 2.85 5.14 12.86
CA ASN A 353 2.53 6.54 13.13
C ASN A 353 2.33 7.39 11.87
N ALA A 354 2.39 6.79 10.67
CA ALA A 354 2.24 7.51 9.42
C ALA A 354 0.84 8.14 9.28
N ARG A 355 0.76 9.32 8.64
CA ARG A 355 -0.51 10.02 8.46
C ARG A 355 -1.24 9.50 7.21
N PRO A 356 -2.52 9.12 7.30
CA PRO A 356 -3.30 8.72 6.13
C PRO A 356 -3.44 9.85 5.11
N HIS A 357 -3.42 9.50 3.82
CA HIS A 357 -3.59 10.43 2.71
C HIS A 357 -4.68 9.94 1.75
N LEU A 358 -5.93 10.36 2.01
CA LEU A 358 -7.10 9.89 1.26
C LEU A 358 -7.25 10.45 -0.15
N MET A 359 -6.42 11.39 -0.58
CA MET A 359 -6.43 11.85 -1.98
C MET A 359 -5.70 10.85 -2.91
N ALA A 360 -4.83 10.01 -2.35
CA ALA A 360 -4.18 8.93 -3.07
C ALA A 360 -5.22 7.91 -3.59
N PRO A 361 -5.04 7.37 -4.81
CA PRO A 361 -5.89 6.31 -5.35
C PRO A 361 -5.60 4.96 -4.67
N SER A 362 -5.78 4.91 -3.36
CA SER A 362 -5.52 3.75 -2.50
C SER A 362 -6.83 3.18 -1.94
N TRP A 363 -6.79 1.94 -1.46
CA TRP A 363 -7.98 1.25 -0.95
C TRP A 363 -8.63 1.96 0.25
N ILE A 364 -7.83 2.65 1.09
CA ILE A 364 -8.36 3.41 2.22
C ILE A 364 -9.23 4.60 1.78
N ARG A 365 -9.03 5.14 0.56
CA ARG A 365 -9.92 6.16 -0.04
C ARG A 365 -11.28 5.58 -0.44
N GLY A 366 -11.32 4.31 -0.83
CA GLY A 366 -12.57 3.59 -1.07
C GLY A 366 -13.32 3.31 0.24
N TRP A 367 -12.57 3.01 1.28
CA TRP A 367 -13.10 2.54 2.56
C TRP A 367 -13.52 3.67 3.53
N ARG A 368 -12.73 4.73 3.67
CA ARG A 368 -13.00 5.85 4.58
C ARG A 368 -13.01 7.18 3.85
N THR A 369 -13.69 8.15 4.47
CA THR A 369 -13.83 9.50 3.89
C THR A 369 -12.96 10.53 4.58
N MET A 370 -12.64 10.31 5.86
CA MET A 370 -11.85 11.22 6.66
C MET A 370 -10.56 10.55 7.16
N PRO A 371 -9.39 11.21 7.09
CA PRO A 371 -8.12 10.62 7.55
C PRO A 371 -8.15 10.18 9.02
N GLU A 372 -8.91 10.89 9.86
CA GLU A 372 -9.06 10.60 11.29
C GLU A 372 -9.79 9.27 11.57
N GLU A 373 -10.43 8.67 10.56
CA GLU A 373 -11.10 7.37 10.65
C GLU A 373 -10.14 6.20 10.39
N VAL A 374 -8.91 6.50 9.95
CA VAL A 374 -7.90 5.51 9.59
C VAL A 374 -6.74 5.60 10.58
N HIS A 375 -6.52 4.51 11.31
CA HIS A 375 -5.42 4.38 12.26
C HIS A 375 -4.56 3.18 11.87
N PHE A 376 -3.32 3.42 11.42
CA PHE A 376 -2.38 2.36 11.04
C PHE A 376 -1.91 1.52 12.24
N ALA A 377 -2.05 2.04 13.46
CA ALA A 377 -1.86 1.27 14.71
C ALA A 377 -2.97 0.24 15.00
N SER A 378 -3.96 0.07 14.12
CA SER A 378 -5.06 -0.87 14.35
C SER A 378 -4.71 -2.28 13.83
N PRO A 379 -4.36 -3.25 14.68
CA PRO A 379 -3.89 -4.58 14.26
C PRO A 379 -4.97 -5.45 13.59
N VAL A 380 -6.23 -5.04 13.73
CA VAL A 380 -7.39 -5.68 13.07
C VAL A 380 -7.38 -5.41 11.57
N VAL A 381 -6.91 -4.23 11.17
CA VAL A 381 -6.96 -3.76 9.78
C VAL A 381 -5.56 -3.68 9.16
N PHE A 382 -4.57 -3.32 9.96
CA PHE A 382 -3.19 -3.16 9.56
C PHE A 382 -2.34 -4.05 10.47
N PRO A 383 -2.15 -5.33 10.11
CA PRO A 383 -1.37 -6.26 10.92
C PRO A 383 0.03 -5.67 11.21
N PRO A 384 0.51 -5.76 12.46
CA PRO A 384 1.86 -5.33 12.78
C PRO A 384 2.87 -6.20 12.04
N LEU A 385 3.91 -5.58 11.50
CA LEU A 385 5.05 -6.26 10.89
C LEU A 385 6.28 -6.11 11.79
N TYR A 386 6.08 -6.14 13.11
CA TYR A 386 7.14 -6.14 14.11
C TYR A 386 6.75 -7.06 15.25
N VAL A 387 7.74 -7.49 16.02
CA VAL A 387 7.56 -8.25 17.26
C VAL A 387 7.89 -7.30 18.40
N GLU A 388 7.04 -7.26 19.43
CA GLU A 388 7.24 -6.42 20.63
C GLU A 388 8.46 -6.82 21.47
#